data_AF-A0A0V0GW55-F1
#
_entry.id   AF-A0A0V0GW55-F1
#
_cell.length_a   1.000
_cell.length_b   1.000
_cell.length_c   1.000
_cell.angle_alpha   90.00
_cell.angle_beta   90.00
_cell.angle_gamma   90.00
#
_symmetry.space_group_name_H-M   'P 1'
#
loop_
_entity.id
_entity.type
_entity.pdbx_description
1 polymer ?
#
loop_
_entity_poly.entity_id
_entity_poly.type
_entity_poly.pdbx_seq_one_letter_code
_entity_poly.pdbx_strand_id
1 'polypeptide(L)'
;MIFKYFHANTSTSIVEHSPSSYILMFSLVFLFTILAIVASCVVLTANNGFEHRVERLRQTIFDAGGDTCQSIRRVVKVLLNMQTLLSPYNFQADQMLNVTTHRLRRGSVTIQQFIDKTQHTSSEAIR
;
A
#
# COMPACT_ATOMS: atom_id res chain seq x y z
N MET A 1 10.58 87.40 15.10
CA MET A 1 10.32 85.97 15.38
C MET A 1 10.05 85.29 14.05
N ILE A 2 10.98 84.43 13.63
CA ILE A 2 11.11 83.86 12.28
C ILE A 2 10.25 82.60 12.20
N PHE A 3 9.19 82.60 11.39
CA PHE A 3 8.52 81.34 11.03
C PHE A 3 9.14 80.79 9.75
N LYS A 4 9.95 79.76 9.98
CA LYS A 4 10.74 78.99 9.04
C LYS A 4 9.79 78.17 8.16
N TYR A 5 9.70 78.49 6.86
CA TYR A 5 9.01 77.65 5.88
C TYR A 5 9.71 76.30 5.81
N PHE A 6 9.00 75.25 6.24
CA PHE A 6 9.44 73.87 6.17
C PHE A 6 9.23 73.38 4.74
N HIS A 7 10.32 73.25 3.98
CA HIS A 7 10.32 72.71 2.62
C HIS A 7 10.13 71.19 2.71
N ALA A 8 8.88 70.74 2.62
CA ALA A 8 8.55 69.33 2.54
C ALA A 8 8.77 68.82 1.11
N ASN A 9 10.00 68.41 0.79
CA ASN A 9 10.23 67.53 -0.36
C ASN A 9 9.86 66.10 0.04
N THR A 10 8.58 65.77 -0.07
CA THR A 10 8.15 64.36 -0.05
C THR A 10 8.42 63.80 -1.44
N SER A 11 9.66 63.41 -1.70
CA SER A 11 10.01 62.57 -2.83
C SER A 11 9.41 61.19 -2.57
N THR A 12 8.17 60.97 -3.01
CA THR A 12 7.66 59.61 -3.15
C THR A 12 8.45 58.97 -4.27
N SER A 13 9.41 58.09 -3.93
CA SER A 13 10.04 57.25 -4.93
C SER A 13 8.98 56.26 -5.41
N ILE A 14 8.24 56.64 -6.46
CA ILE A 14 7.51 55.67 -7.27
C ILE A 14 8.61 54.78 -7.86
N VAL A 15 8.72 53.56 -7.33
CA VAL A 15 9.63 52.55 -7.86
C VAL A 15 9.12 52.22 -9.25
N GLU A 16 9.69 52.85 -10.28
CA GLU A 16 9.49 52.47 -11.68
C GLU A 16 9.96 51.02 -11.84
N HIS A 17 9.01 50.10 -11.79
CA HIS A 17 9.29 48.70 -12.07
C HIS A 17 9.54 48.57 -13.57
N SER A 18 10.79 48.26 -13.92
CA SER A 18 11.19 48.00 -15.29
C SER A 18 10.31 46.89 -15.89
N PRO A 19 9.85 46.98 -17.14
CA PRO A 19 9.00 45.96 -17.78
C PRO A 19 9.61 44.54 -17.76
N SER A 20 10.94 44.46 -17.63
CA SER A 20 11.68 43.22 -17.36
C SER A 20 11.19 42.48 -16.09
N SER A 21 10.82 43.20 -15.03
CA SER A 21 10.31 42.62 -13.77
C SER A 21 9.00 41.84 -13.97
N TYR A 22 8.11 42.32 -14.84
CA TYR A 22 6.85 41.64 -15.14
C TYR A 22 7.09 40.36 -15.94
N ILE A 23 8.02 40.38 -16.89
CA ILE A 23 8.43 39.21 -17.67
C ILE A 23 9.05 38.15 -16.77
N LEU A 24 9.90 38.56 -15.82
CA LEU A 24 10.50 37.66 -14.83
C LEU A 24 9.45 37.03 -13.92
N MET A 25 8.51 37.81 -13.38
CA MET A 25 7.41 37.27 -12.57
C MET A 25 6.54 36.30 -13.37
N PHE A 26 6.17 36.65 -14.62
CA PHE A 26 5.40 35.77 -15.49
C PHE A 26 6.15 34.45 -15.78
N SER A 27 7.44 34.53 -16.06
CA SER A 27 8.29 33.36 -16.28
C SER A 27 8.38 32.47 -15.04
N LEU A 28 8.45 33.07 -13.86
CA LEU A 28 8.49 32.35 -12.57
C LEU A 28 7.19 31.59 -12.31
N VAL A 29 6.04 32.25 -12.53
CA VAL A 29 4.72 31.62 -12.38
C VAL A 29 4.57 30.48 -13.39
N PHE A 30 4.99 30.69 -14.64
CA PHE A 30 4.95 29.67 -15.67
C PHE A 30 5.82 28.45 -15.33
N LEU A 31 7.07 28.68 -14.89
CA LEU A 31 7.96 27.61 -14.44
C LEU A 31 7.38 26.84 -13.26
N PHE A 32 6.84 27.54 -12.26
CA PHE A 32 6.22 26.92 -11.10
C PHE A 32 5.03 26.04 -11.50
N THR A 33 4.22 26.50 -12.46
CA THR A 33 3.08 25.74 -12.98
C THR A 33 3.53 24.44 -13.67
N ILE A 34 4.60 24.50 -14.48
CA ILE A 34 5.16 23.31 -15.13
C ILE A 34 5.70 22.33 -14.08
N LEU A 35 6.46 22.83 -13.10
CA LEU A 35 6.97 22.01 -11.99
C LEU A 35 5.84 21.32 -11.22
N ALA A 36 4.75 22.05 -10.95
CA ALA A 36 3.58 21.49 -10.28
C ALA A 36 2.92 20.38 -11.12
N ILE A 37 2.74 20.59 -12.43
CA ILE A 37 2.20 19.57 -13.33
C ILE A 37 3.08 18.32 -13.34
N VAL A 38 4.40 18.49 -13.51
CA VAL A 38 5.35 17.36 -13.51
C VAL A 38 5.32 16.63 -12.17
N ALA A 39 5.33 17.35 -11.06
CA ALA A 39 5.23 16.76 -9.72
C ALA A 39 3.93 15.97 -9.55
N SER A 40 2.79 16.52 -9.96
CA SER A 40 1.50 15.82 -9.94
C SER A 40 1.49 14.57 -10.82
N CYS A 41 2.07 14.62 -12.01
CA CYS A 41 2.19 13.45 -12.90
C CYS A 41 3.09 12.37 -12.30
N VAL A 42 4.21 12.75 -11.68
CA VAL A 42 5.13 11.81 -11.01
C VAL A 42 4.43 11.15 -9.82
N VAL A 43 3.75 11.92 -8.97
CA VAL A 43 2.99 11.39 -7.83
C VAL A 43 1.87 10.46 -8.30
N LEU A 44 1.12 10.85 -9.34
CA LEU A 44 0.04 10.03 -9.89
C LEU A 44 0.57 8.72 -10.50
N THR A 45 1.70 8.77 -11.21
CA THR A 45 2.33 7.58 -11.81
C THR A 45 2.95 6.68 -10.75
N ALA A 46 3.58 7.26 -9.73
CA ALA A 46 4.11 6.52 -8.59
C ALA A 46 2.98 5.83 -7.82
N ASN A 47 1.87 6.53 -7.59
CA ASN A 47 0.68 5.98 -6.94
C ASN A 47 0.10 4.82 -7.75
N ASN A 48 -0.18 5.02 -9.04
CA ASN A 48 -0.78 3.98 -9.89
C ASN A 48 0.16 2.78 -10.09
N GLY A 49 1.46 3.02 -10.25
CA GLY A 49 2.47 1.97 -10.38
C GLY A 49 2.69 1.19 -9.08
N PHE A 50 2.62 1.86 -7.94
CA PHE A 50 2.71 1.22 -6.62
C PHE A 50 1.47 0.38 -6.32
N GLU A 51 0.27 0.95 -6.51
CA GLU A 51 -1.01 0.26 -6.36
C GLU A 51 -1.05 -1.04 -7.19
N HIS A 52 -0.68 -0.96 -8.48
CA HIS A 52 -0.71 -2.16 -9.33
C HIS A 52 0.29 -3.24 -8.86
N ARG A 53 1.47 -2.85 -8.38
CA ARG A 53 2.47 -3.80 -7.88
C ARG A 53 2.04 -4.43 -6.55
N VAL A 54 1.41 -3.65 -5.67
CA VAL A 54 0.86 -4.13 -4.41
C VAL A 54 -0.30 -5.10 -4.66
N GLU A 55 -1.20 -4.78 -5.60
CA GLU A 55 -2.32 -5.66 -5.95
C GLU A 55 -1.84 -6.99 -6.56
N ARG A 56 -0.83 -6.96 -7.44
CA ARG A 56 -0.23 -8.20 -7.98
C ARG A 56 0.42 -9.07 -6.91
N LEU A 57 1.16 -8.45 -5.99
CA LEU A 57 1.78 -9.17 -4.87
C LEU A 57 0.70 -9.78 -3.96
N ARG A 58 -0.32 -9.00 -3.63
CA ARG A 58 -1.48 -9.42 -2.85
C ARG A 58 -2.16 -10.63 -3.48
N GLN A 59 -2.46 -10.58 -4.77
CA GLN A 59 -3.12 -11.67 -5.48
C GLN A 59 -2.24 -12.94 -5.48
N THR A 60 -0.93 -12.79 -5.70
CA THR A 60 0.02 -13.91 -5.62
C THR A 60 0.03 -14.57 -4.24
N ILE A 61 -0.01 -13.76 -3.15
CA ILE A 61 -0.05 -14.27 -1.77
C ILE A 61 -1.35 -15.03 -1.50
N PHE A 62 -2.48 -14.53 -1.99
CA PHE A 62 -3.77 -15.20 -1.81
C PHE A 62 -3.87 -16.50 -2.60
N ASP A 63 -3.41 -16.50 -3.85
CA ASP A 63 -3.37 -17.70 -4.69
C ASP A 63 -2.48 -18.78 -4.04
N ALA A 64 -1.26 -18.41 -3.62
CA ALA A 64 -0.35 -19.33 -2.94
C ALA A 64 -0.92 -19.86 -1.60
N GLY A 65 -1.62 -19.01 -0.85
CA GLY A 65 -2.30 -19.41 0.38
C GLY A 65 -3.46 -20.39 0.13
N GLY A 66 -4.27 -20.14 -0.90
CA GLY A 66 -5.35 -21.01 -1.34
C GLY A 66 -4.84 -22.38 -1.80
N ASP A 67 -3.80 -22.41 -2.63
CA ASP A 67 -3.14 -23.63 -3.11
C ASP A 67 -2.54 -24.45 -1.96
N THR A 68 -1.98 -23.76 -0.96
CA THR A 68 -1.46 -24.39 0.26
C THR A 68 -2.57 -25.02 1.08
N CYS A 69 -3.68 -24.32 1.32
CA CYS A 69 -4.85 -24.87 2.01
C CYS A 69 -5.43 -26.09 1.25
N GLN A 70 -5.51 -26.02 -0.07
CA GLN A 70 -5.98 -27.14 -0.90
C GLN A 70 -5.05 -28.36 -0.78
N SER A 71 -3.75 -28.13 -0.80
CA SER A 71 -2.72 -29.17 -0.66
C SER A 71 -2.78 -29.81 0.74
N ILE A 72 -2.88 -29.01 1.80
CA ILE A 72 -3.07 -29.50 3.18
C ILE A 72 -4.34 -30.34 3.27
N ARG A 73 -5.45 -29.91 2.64
CA ARG A 73 -6.70 -30.66 2.63
C ARG A 73 -6.57 -32.03 1.95
N ARG A 74 -5.79 -32.12 0.86
CA ARG A 74 -5.47 -33.40 0.21
C ARG A 74 -4.65 -34.29 1.14
N VAL A 75 -3.61 -33.75 1.77
CA VAL A 75 -2.74 -34.49 2.71
C VAL A 75 -3.54 -35.01 3.91
N VAL A 76 -4.40 -34.18 4.50
CA VAL A 76 -5.30 -34.59 5.59
C VAL A 76 -6.22 -35.74 5.17
N LYS A 77 -6.78 -35.71 3.96
CA LYS A 77 -7.60 -36.81 3.45
C LYS A 77 -6.80 -38.12 3.34
N VAL A 78 -5.56 -38.04 2.86
CA VAL A 78 -4.67 -39.21 2.76
C VAL A 78 -4.32 -39.75 4.15
N LEU A 79 -3.96 -38.87 5.09
CA LEU A 79 -3.65 -39.24 6.48
C LEU A 79 -4.85 -39.94 7.15
N LEU A 80 -6.07 -39.44 6.97
CA LEU A 80 -7.27 -40.07 7.50
C LEU A 80 -7.49 -41.47 6.89
N ASN A 81 -7.28 -41.63 5.59
CA ASN A 81 -7.38 -42.94 4.94
C ASN A 81 -6.33 -43.92 5.48
N MET A 82 -5.08 -43.47 5.64
CA MET A 82 -4.00 -44.27 6.22
C MET A 82 -4.30 -44.66 7.67
N GLN A 83 -4.80 -43.71 8.47
CA GLN A 83 -5.19 -43.95 9.84
C GLN A 83 -6.26 -45.05 9.92
N THR A 84 -7.28 -44.97 9.07
CA THR A 84 -8.36 -45.98 9.00
C THR A 84 -7.83 -47.38 8.67
N LEU A 85 -6.80 -47.48 7.81
CA LEU A 85 -6.16 -48.75 7.44
C LEU A 85 -5.20 -49.29 8.51
N LEU A 86 -4.52 -48.39 9.25
CA LEU A 86 -3.52 -48.73 10.27
C LEU A 86 -4.11 -48.93 11.67
N SER A 87 -5.30 -48.39 11.93
CA SER A 87 -6.02 -48.47 13.20
C SER A 87 -6.06 -49.88 13.83
N PRO A 88 -6.31 -50.97 13.07
CA PRO A 88 -6.32 -52.32 13.64
C PRO A 88 -4.93 -52.96 13.85
N TYR A 89 -3.85 -52.37 13.32
CA TYR A 89 -2.51 -53.00 13.30
C TYR A 89 -1.44 -52.24 14.11
N ASN A 90 -1.54 -50.92 14.24
CA ASN A 90 -0.52 -50.12 14.92
C ASN A 90 -1.09 -48.85 15.57
N PHE A 91 -1.43 -48.96 16.85
CA PHE A 91 -1.99 -47.87 17.67
C PHE A 91 -1.05 -46.65 17.80
N GLN A 92 0.28 -46.88 17.84
CA GLN A 92 1.25 -45.80 17.96
C GLN A 92 1.33 -44.96 16.67
N ALA A 93 1.24 -45.61 15.51
CA ALA A 93 1.16 -44.92 14.22
C ALA A 93 -0.16 -44.13 14.11
N ASP A 94 -1.29 -44.73 14.50
CA ASP A 94 -2.60 -44.08 14.49
C ASP A 94 -2.61 -42.77 15.31
N GLN A 95 -2.07 -42.82 16.53
CA GLN A 95 -1.97 -41.65 17.40
C GLN A 95 -1.09 -40.54 16.79
N MET A 96 0.03 -40.90 16.16
CA MET A 96 0.91 -39.94 15.48
C MET A 96 0.24 -39.30 14.27
N LEU A 97 -0.48 -40.09 13.47
CA LEU A 97 -1.27 -39.59 12.33
C LEU A 97 -2.39 -38.64 12.79
N ASN A 98 -3.07 -38.96 13.89
CA ASN A 98 -4.12 -38.12 14.46
C ASN A 98 -3.59 -36.75 14.92
N VAL A 99 -2.49 -36.73 15.67
CA VAL A 99 -1.84 -35.49 16.12
C VAL A 99 -1.38 -34.65 14.93
N THR A 100 -0.78 -35.29 13.92
CA THR A 100 -0.32 -34.61 12.71
C THR A 100 -1.49 -34.02 11.93
N THR A 101 -2.58 -34.77 11.78
CA THR A 101 -3.82 -34.33 11.12
C THR A 101 -4.43 -33.14 11.84
N HIS A 102 -4.51 -33.17 13.17
CA HIS A 102 -5.03 -32.06 13.96
C HIS A 102 -4.15 -30.80 13.83
N ARG A 103 -2.82 -30.95 13.84
CA ARG A 103 -1.88 -29.84 13.63
C ARG A 103 -2.02 -29.22 12.24
N LEU A 104 -2.10 -30.04 11.20
CA LEU A 104 -2.30 -29.58 9.82
C LEU A 104 -3.65 -28.87 9.65
N ARG A 105 -4.72 -29.41 10.24
CA ARG A 105 -6.04 -28.79 10.22
C ARG A 105 -6.02 -27.43 10.92
N ARG A 106 -5.41 -27.35 12.11
CA ARG A 106 -5.27 -26.07 12.83
C ARG A 106 -4.47 -25.06 12.02
N GLY A 107 -3.34 -25.47 11.43
CA GLY A 107 -2.52 -24.61 10.57
C GLY A 107 -3.29 -24.10 9.35
N SER A 108 -4.05 -24.96 8.67
CA SER A 108 -4.90 -24.56 7.55
C SER A 108 -5.96 -23.54 7.95
N VAL A 109 -6.63 -23.71 9.09
CA VAL A 109 -7.61 -22.73 9.59
C VAL A 109 -6.93 -21.39 9.90
N THR A 110 -5.76 -21.39 10.51
CA THR A 110 -5.01 -20.15 10.79
C THR A 110 -4.62 -19.42 9.50
N ILE A 111 -4.17 -20.14 8.47
CA ILE A 111 -3.87 -19.56 7.16
C ILE A 111 -5.13 -18.99 6.50
N GLN A 112 -6.24 -19.73 6.54
CA GLN A 112 -7.54 -19.28 6.01
C GLN A 112 -8.01 -18.00 6.70
N GLN A 113 -7.97 -17.97 8.04
CA GLN A 113 -8.36 -16.79 8.83
C GLN A 113 -7.45 -15.59 8.56
N PHE A 114 -6.15 -15.83 8.34
CA PHE A 114 -5.23 -14.77 7.94
C PHE A 114 -5.61 -14.21 6.57
N ILE A 115 -5.88 -15.07 5.58
CA ILE A 115 -6.34 -14.67 4.25
C ILE A 115 -7.62 -13.84 4.34
N ASP A 116 -8.64 -14.35 5.03
CA ASP A 116 -9.94 -13.71 5.18
C ASP A 116 -9.83 -12.34 5.87
N LYS A 117 -9.03 -12.25 6.94
CA LYS A 117 -8.81 -11.00 7.67
C LYS A 117 -8.07 -9.97 6.80
N THR A 118 -7.05 -10.40 6.07
CA THR A 118 -6.24 -9.51 5.22
C THR A 118 -7.04 -9.01 4.01
N GLN A 119 -7.89 -9.87 3.45
CA GLN A 119 -8.82 -9.51 2.38
C GLN A 119 -9.86 -8.49 2.87
N HIS A 120 -10.43 -8.69 4.06
CA HIS A 120 -11.39 -7.76 4.66
C HIS A 120 -10.76 -6.40 4.95
N THR A 121 -9.65 -6.35 5.68
CA THR A 121 -8.98 -5.08 6.03
C THR A 121 -8.55 -4.30 4.79
N SER A 122 -8.15 -5.00 3.72
CA SER A 122 -7.74 -4.32 2.50
C SER A 122 -8.92 -3.90 1.62
N SER A 123 -10.05 -4.61 1.65
CA SER A 123 -11.30 -4.09 1.05
C SER A 123 -11.81 -2.83 1.74
N GLU A 124 -11.54 -2.70 3.04
CA GLU A 124 -11.91 -1.54 3.86
C GLU A 124 -10.94 -0.36 3.65
N ALA A 125 -9.66 -0.62 3.38
CA ALA A 125 -8.65 0.42 3.12
C ALA A 125 -8.72 1.04 1.71
N ILE A 126 -9.36 0.36 0.75
CA ILE A 126 -9.54 0.84 -0.64
C ILE A 126 -10.85 1.65 -0.79
N ARG A 127 -11.74 1.60 0.22
CA ARG A 127 -13.02 2.33 0.24
C ARG A 127 -12.88 3.70 0.91
#